data_AF-A0AA88XZ59-F1
#
_entry.id   AF-A0AA88XZ59-F1
#
_cell.length_a   1.000
_cell.length_b   1.000
_cell.length_c   1.000
_cell.angle_alpha   90.00
_cell.angle_beta   90.00
_cell.angle_gamma   90.00
#
_symmetry.space_group_name_H-M   'P 1'
#
loop_
_entity.id
_entity.type
_entity.pdbx_description
1 polymer ?
#
loop_
_entity_poly.entity_id
_entity_poly.type
_entity_poly.pdbx_seq_one_letter_code
_entity_poly.pdbx_strand_id
1 'polypeptide(L)'
;MAPGLEIFSRLDCISSAEPKAINYCCVFQNHFGTMDGGHYTAYCKNPNTQRWYKFDDDMVMDMSESDIKTSAAFVLYYTAIELKPPDFRQNFSAGNSSKRDPTTDVKQIFDYYDLMSRAFTCARRAGLQIPDEILNDPKLQHAVKQLPENYNFEIYKTIWKIKTINAKRVALQFPEGLLLFACTIADIIQEFTDADTLIMGDVTYGACCVDDFSAKALGADLMVHYGHSCLIPIDRTEGIQMLYVFVDIKIDLVHFLETVRYNFDKGSHLAFVSTIQFVTALQSIVQELKSEYMVTVPQAKPLSPGEILGCTSPKLPKDVSALIYLGDGRFHLESIMISNPEIPAYRYDPYSKVFSREHYDTEKMHAIRQEAINRASKGRKFGIILGTLGRQGSPKILEHIKEKITQSGREYFVVLLSEIFPQKLSLFTDVDAWVQVACPRLSIDWGMAFDKPLLSPYEMSVALDNVSWQEVYPMDFYANDSLGPWTVNNEKHRPVRKKRTKVPIQKDDKFSDKQTSDVKQSCSNACSTCDCNKTQVT
;
A
#
# COMPACT_ATOMS: atom_id res chain seq x y z
N MET A 1 -17.64 -43.77 -3.85
CA MET A 1 -17.74 -43.04 -2.56
C MET A 1 -16.33 -42.94 -2.02
N ALA A 2 -15.73 -41.74 -2.08
CA ALA A 2 -14.42 -41.50 -1.47
C ALA A 2 -14.58 -41.50 0.05
N PRO A 3 -13.62 -42.02 0.83
CA PRO A 3 -13.64 -41.88 2.28
C PRO A 3 -13.61 -40.39 2.61
N GLY A 4 -14.59 -39.93 3.39
CA GLY A 4 -14.66 -38.53 3.84
C GLY A 4 -13.36 -38.15 4.55
N LEU A 5 -12.86 -36.95 4.28
CA LEU A 5 -11.72 -36.40 5.01
C LEU A 5 -11.98 -36.53 6.52
N GLU A 6 -11.12 -37.24 7.25
CA GLU A 6 -11.17 -37.31 8.72
C GLU A 6 -10.71 -35.96 9.31
N ILE A 7 -11.49 -34.90 9.10
CA ILE A 7 -11.22 -33.58 9.68
C ILE A 7 -11.37 -33.63 11.21
N PHE A 8 -12.22 -34.55 11.70
CA PHE A 8 -12.55 -34.65 13.13
C PHE A 8 -11.46 -35.29 14.00
N SER A 9 -10.56 -36.13 13.46
CA SER A 9 -9.43 -36.67 14.24
C SER A 9 -8.36 -35.62 14.53
N ARG A 10 -8.32 -34.52 13.76
CA ARG A 10 -7.44 -33.36 14.01
C ARG A 10 -7.96 -32.42 15.10
N LEU A 11 -9.22 -32.54 15.53
CA LEU A 11 -9.75 -31.78 16.67
C LEU A 11 -9.18 -32.28 18.01
N ASP A 12 -9.03 -33.60 18.16
CA ASP A 12 -8.56 -34.19 19.42
C ASP A 12 -7.07 -33.86 19.68
N CYS A 13 -6.23 -33.81 18.64
CA CYS A 13 -4.82 -33.42 18.73
C CYS A 13 -4.60 -31.94 19.13
N ILE A 14 -5.61 -31.08 18.92
CA ILE A 14 -5.56 -29.66 19.27
C ILE A 14 -5.99 -29.44 20.73
N SER A 15 -6.81 -30.34 21.28
CA SER A 15 -7.27 -30.29 22.67
C SER A 15 -6.22 -30.73 23.70
N SER A 16 -5.18 -31.47 23.29
CA SER A 16 -4.21 -32.10 24.18
C SER A 16 -2.88 -31.35 24.35
N ALA A 17 -2.68 -30.22 23.65
CA ALA A 17 -1.57 -29.31 23.91
C ALA A 17 -1.94 -28.36 25.06
N GLU A 18 -0.99 -28.10 25.97
CA GLU A 18 -1.17 -27.42 27.27
C GLU A 18 -2.25 -26.30 27.34
N PRO A 19 -3.00 -26.18 28.45
CA PRO A 19 -4.14 -25.27 28.57
C PRO A 19 -3.67 -23.83 28.81
N LYS A 20 -3.18 -23.16 27.76
CA LYS A 20 -3.04 -21.70 27.73
C LYS A 20 -3.68 -21.14 26.46
N ALA A 21 -4.94 -20.74 26.63
CA ALA A 21 -5.57 -19.61 25.94
C ALA A 21 -5.56 -19.60 24.41
N ILE A 22 -6.17 -20.60 23.76
CA ILE A 22 -6.53 -20.52 22.35
C ILE A 22 -8.04 -20.72 22.21
N ASN A 23 -8.77 -19.67 21.85
CA ASN A 23 -10.17 -19.78 21.43
C ASN A 23 -10.20 -19.88 19.90
N TYR A 24 -10.51 -21.07 19.39
CA TYR A 24 -10.69 -21.30 17.97
C TYR A 24 -12.11 -20.89 17.55
N CYS A 25 -12.22 -19.96 16.61
CA CYS A 25 -13.45 -19.79 15.84
C CYS A 25 -13.41 -20.86 14.73
N CYS A 26 -14.02 -22.02 14.96
CA CYS A 26 -14.10 -23.08 13.96
C CYS A 26 -15.33 -22.83 13.07
N VAL A 27 -15.12 -22.75 11.76
CA VAL A 27 -16.19 -22.67 10.76
C VAL A 27 -16.13 -23.88 9.86
N PHE A 28 -17.21 -24.68 9.86
CA PHE A 28 -17.42 -25.74 8.88
C PHE A 28 -18.28 -25.21 7.76
N GLN A 29 -17.78 -25.27 6.53
CA GLN A 29 -18.61 -25.04 5.36
C GLN A 29 -19.16 -26.37 4.90
N ASN A 30 -20.48 -26.49 4.90
CA ASN A 30 -21.20 -27.66 4.39
C ASN A 30 -21.77 -27.32 3.03
N HIS A 31 -21.66 -28.27 2.10
CA HIS A 31 -22.26 -28.13 0.78
C HIS A 31 -23.23 -29.29 0.53
N PHE A 32 -24.45 -28.95 0.15
CA PHE A 32 -25.48 -29.89 -0.25
C PHE A 32 -25.86 -29.62 -1.70
N GLY A 33 -25.45 -30.50 -2.62
CA GLY A 33 -25.76 -30.35 -4.05
C GLY A 33 -24.75 -31.04 -4.95
N THR A 34 -24.72 -30.64 -6.21
CA THR A 34 -23.82 -31.14 -7.26
C THR A 34 -22.68 -30.15 -7.52
N MET A 35 -21.68 -30.53 -8.34
CA MET A 35 -20.59 -29.59 -8.70
C MET A 35 -21.07 -28.40 -9.54
N ASP A 36 -22.17 -28.52 -10.27
CA ASP A 36 -22.73 -27.46 -11.12
C ASP A 36 -23.77 -26.59 -10.39
N GLY A 37 -24.05 -26.87 -9.11
CA GLY A 37 -24.96 -26.11 -8.28
C GLY A 37 -25.34 -26.81 -6.99
N GLY A 38 -25.44 -26.04 -5.90
CA GLY A 38 -25.83 -26.52 -4.59
C GLY A 38 -25.91 -25.41 -3.55
N HIS A 39 -26.26 -25.81 -2.32
CA HIS A 39 -26.51 -24.92 -1.20
C HIS A 39 -25.40 -24.97 -0.18
N TYR A 40 -24.95 -23.81 0.29
CA TYR A 40 -23.85 -23.70 1.24
C TYR A 40 -24.36 -23.19 2.59
N THR A 41 -24.00 -23.90 3.65
CA THR A 41 -24.29 -23.47 5.03
C THR A 41 -23.01 -23.46 5.84
N ALA A 42 -22.93 -22.56 6.82
CA ALA A 42 -21.74 -22.41 7.67
C ALA A 42 -22.09 -22.70 9.12
N TYR A 43 -21.33 -23.58 9.78
CA TYR A 43 -21.47 -23.85 11.22
C TYR A 43 -20.31 -23.21 11.95
N CYS A 44 -20.58 -22.23 12.80
CA CYS A 44 -19.57 -21.40 13.45
C CYS A 44 -19.67 -21.50 14.98
N LYS A 45 -18.54 -21.64 15.68
CA LYS A 45 -18.49 -21.50 17.14
C LYS A 45 -18.28 -20.04 17.53
N ASN A 46 -19.20 -19.46 18.29
CA ASN A 46 -19.04 -18.12 18.82
C ASN A 46 -18.01 -18.13 19.97
N PRO A 47 -16.91 -17.35 19.89
CA PRO A 47 -15.82 -17.41 20.86
C PRO A 47 -16.19 -16.80 22.22
N ASN A 48 -17.16 -15.87 22.24
CA ASN A 48 -17.59 -15.20 23.46
C ASN A 48 -18.62 -16.02 24.26
N THR A 49 -19.54 -16.68 23.55
CA THR A 49 -20.61 -17.48 24.20
C THR A 49 -20.30 -18.97 24.26
N GLN A 50 -19.27 -19.44 23.55
CA GLN A 50 -18.88 -20.85 23.40
C GLN A 50 -19.99 -21.74 22.81
N ARG A 51 -21.00 -21.14 22.17
CA ARG A 51 -22.12 -21.83 21.51
C ARG A 51 -21.91 -21.94 20.01
N TRP A 52 -22.48 -22.97 19.42
CA TRP A 52 -22.45 -23.22 17.98
C TRP A 52 -23.69 -22.63 17.31
N TYR A 53 -23.50 -22.12 16.09
CA TYR A 53 -24.57 -21.54 15.30
C TYR A 53 -24.50 -22.02 13.86
N LYS A 54 -25.65 -22.34 13.28
CA LYS A 54 -25.83 -22.54 11.84
C LYS A 54 -26.20 -21.22 11.20
N PHE A 55 -25.47 -20.86 10.15
CA PHE A 55 -25.77 -19.77 9.24
C PHE A 55 -26.26 -20.38 7.92
N ASP A 56 -27.49 -20.05 7.57
CA ASP A 56 -28.22 -20.59 6.43
C ASP A 56 -28.96 -19.42 5.76
N ASP A 57 -28.30 -18.79 4.78
CA ASP A 57 -28.72 -17.54 4.13
C ASP A 57 -29.12 -16.43 5.12
N ASP A 58 -30.41 -16.17 5.28
CA ASP A 58 -30.98 -15.14 6.15
C ASP A 58 -31.32 -15.64 7.57
N MET A 59 -31.07 -16.92 7.87
CA MET A 59 -31.37 -17.54 9.15
C MET A 59 -30.12 -17.92 9.94
N VAL A 60 -30.16 -17.60 11.25
CA VAL A 60 -29.16 -18.01 12.24
C VAL A 60 -29.83 -18.84 13.33
N MET A 61 -29.38 -20.07 13.53
CA MET A 61 -29.94 -21.00 14.50
C MET A 61 -28.88 -21.52 15.47
N ASP A 62 -29.22 -21.65 16.75
CA ASP A 62 -28.37 -22.31 17.76
C ASP A 62 -28.25 -23.82 17.44
N MET A 63 -27.07 -24.40 17.69
CA MET A 63 -26.76 -25.79 17.40
C MET A 63 -26.08 -26.48 18.57
N SER A 64 -26.33 -27.78 18.72
CA SER A 64 -25.60 -28.62 19.66
C SER A 64 -24.27 -29.11 19.07
N GLU A 65 -23.29 -29.38 19.93
CA GLU A 65 -21.96 -29.85 19.49
C GLU A 65 -22.00 -31.24 18.82
N SER A 66 -23.02 -32.05 19.12
CA SER A 66 -23.28 -33.33 18.46
C SER A 66 -23.69 -33.19 16.99
N ASP A 67 -24.27 -32.06 16.59
CA ASP A 67 -24.84 -31.86 15.25
C ASP A 67 -23.81 -31.34 14.22
N ILE A 68 -22.59 -31.05 14.65
CA ILE A 68 -21.53 -30.50 13.81
C ILE A 68 -20.90 -31.58 12.92
N LYS A 69 -20.86 -32.83 13.42
CA LYS A 69 -20.22 -33.95 12.74
C LYS A 69 -21.09 -34.44 11.58
N THR A 70 -20.94 -33.81 10.42
CA THR A 70 -21.64 -34.20 9.20
C THR A 70 -20.66 -34.70 8.13
N SER A 71 -21.12 -35.60 7.27
CA SER A 71 -20.38 -36.03 6.08
C SER A 71 -20.36 -34.99 4.95
N ALA A 72 -21.06 -33.87 5.12
CA ALA A 72 -21.16 -32.77 4.15
C ALA A 72 -20.12 -31.65 4.38
N ALA A 73 -19.37 -31.72 5.48
CA ALA A 73 -18.31 -30.77 5.79
C ALA A 73 -17.12 -30.99 4.84
N PHE A 74 -16.74 -29.94 4.09
CA PHE A 74 -15.66 -30.04 3.10
C PHE A 74 -14.54 -29.02 3.28
N VAL A 75 -14.77 -27.96 4.06
CA VAL A 75 -13.73 -26.97 4.43
C VAL A 75 -13.85 -26.61 5.91
N LEU A 76 -12.70 -26.55 6.58
CA LEU A 76 -12.55 -26.05 7.95
C LEU A 76 -11.75 -24.76 7.94
N TYR A 77 -12.35 -23.67 8.41
CA TYR A 77 -11.62 -22.45 8.77
C TYR A 77 -11.41 -22.43 10.28
N TYR A 78 -10.23 -22.03 10.71
CA TYR A 78 -9.93 -21.74 12.10
C TYR A 78 -9.16 -20.42 12.17
N THR A 79 -9.47 -19.61 13.18
CA THR A 79 -8.62 -18.48 13.57
C THR A 79 -8.08 -18.77 14.96
N ALA A 80 -6.78 -18.59 15.15
CA ALA A 80 -6.19 -18.51 16.47
C ALA A 80 -6.50 -17.12 17.01
N ILE A 81 -7.41 -17.01 17.97
CA ILE A 81 -7.58 -15.77 18.73
C ILE A 81 -6.61 -15.85 19.91
N GLU A 82 -5.52 -15.09 19.85
CA GLU A 82 -4.71 -14.84 21.03
C GLU A 82 -5.52 -13.98 22.00
N LEU A 83 -5.80 -14.53 23.20
CA LEU A 83 -6.45 -13.78 24.26
C LEU A 83 -5.45 -12.84 24.93
N LYS A 84 -5.66 -11.56 24.62
CA LYS A 84 -5.16 -10.32 25.25
C LYS A 84 -3.64 -10.07 25.18
N PRO A 85 -3.26 -8.81 24.85
CA PRO A 85 -1.89 -8.38 25.06
C PRO A 85 -1.53 -8.57 26.54
N PRO A 86 -0.24 -8.81 26.86
CA PRO A 86 0.20 -8.95 28.25
C PRO A 86 -0.31 -7.77 29.07
N ASP A 87 -1.01 -8.07 30.16
CA ASP A 87 -1.37 -7.04 31.13
C ASP A 87 -0.06 -6.61 31.81
N PHE A 88 0.53 -5.54 31.28
CA PHE A 88 1.77 -4.98 31.80
C PHE A 88 1.65 -4.57 33.27
N ARG A 89 0.45 -4.53 33.87
CA ARG A 89 0.25 -4.27 35.31
C ARG A 89 0.57 -5.48 36.21
N GLN A 90 0.49 -6.72 35.73
CA GLN A 90 0.73 -7.89 36.61
C GLN A 90 2.22 -8.20 36.82
N ASN A 91 3.11 -7.73 35.94
CA ASN A 91 4.55 -7.78 36.17
C ASN A 91 5.03 -6.76 37.23
N PHE A 92 4.13 -5.91 37.77
CA PHE A 92 4.44 -4.97 38.86
C PHE A 92 4.08 -5.50 40.26
N SER A 93 3.60 -6.73 40.40
CA SER A 93 3.22 -7.28 41.71
C SER A 93 3.63 -8.74 41.91
N ALA A 94 4.93 -9.06 41.73
CA ALA A 94 5.58 -10.18 42.42
C ALA A 94 7.12 -10.14 42.27
N GLY A 95 7.77 -9.40 43.17
CA GLY A 95 9.11 -9.65 43.74
C GLY A 95 10.29 -10.06 42.85
N ASN A 96 11.20 -9.12 42.57
CA ASN A 96 12.39 -9.00 43.42
C ASN A 96 13.04 -7.62 43.28
N SER A 97 13.34 -7.03 44.43
CA SER A 97 13.80 -5.67 44.62
C SER A 97 15.22 -5.41 44.11
N SER A 98 15.35 -4.60 43.06
CA SER A 98 16.45 -3.63 42.97
C SER A 98 16.03 -2.43 42.12
N LYS A 99 15.82 -1.30 42.82
CA LYS A 99 15.72 0.10 42.33
C LYS A 99 15.36 0.29 40.85
N ARG A 100 14.07 0.31 40.51
CA ARG A 100 13.57 1.04 39.33
C ARG A 100 12.82 2.28 39.80
N ASP A 101 13.17 3.42 39.21
CA ASP A 101 12.67 4.75 39.54
C ASP A 101 11.25 4.95 38.96
N PRO A 102 10.22 5.19 39.80
CA PRO A 102 8.84 5.40 39.36
C PRO A 102 8.65 6.58 38.39
N THR A 103 9.61 7.50 38.30
CA THR A 103 9.58 8.61 37.33
C THR A 103 9.80 8.13 35.88
N THR A 104 10.41 6.96 35.68
CA THR A 104 10.70 6.39 34.35
C THR A 104 9.42 5.85 33.67
N ASP A 105 8.53 5.22 34.43
CA ASP A 105 7.27 4.63 33.90
C ASP A 105 6.24 5.70 33.53
N VAL A 106 6.16 6.77 34.32
CA VAL A 106 5.32 7.93 34.01
C VAL A 106 5.87 8.66 32.78
N LYS A 107 7.19 8.80 32.67
CA LYS A 107 7.85 9.37 31.51
C LYS A 107 7.59 8.55 30.25
N GLN A 108 7.64 7.22 30.29
CA GLN A 108 7.31 6.36 29.14
C GLN A 108 5.85 6.50 28.66
N ILE A 109 4.90 6.70 29.57
CA ILE A 109 3.48 6.96 29.21
C ILE A 109 3.34 8.36 28.60
N PHE A 110 4.00 9.38 29.16
CA PHE A 110 4.01 10.72 28.56
C PHE A 110 4.72 10.72 27.20
N ASP A 111 5.85 10.03 27.06
CA ASP A 111 6.61 9.86 25.82
C ASP A 111 5.76 9.08 24.79
N TYR A 112 4.95 8.10 25.21
CA TYR A 112 3.97 7.40 24.35
C TYR A 112 2.91 8.36 23.81
N TYR A 113 2.25 9.14 24.67
CA TYR A 113 1.23 10.10 24.26
C TYR A 113 1.82 11.23 23.41
N ASP A 114 3.03 11.67 23.72
CA ASP A 114 3.74 12.71 22.99
C ASP A 114 4.21 12.20 21.61
N LEU A 115 4.77 10.99 21.52
CA LEU A 115 5.11 10.32 20.25
C LEU A 115 3.85 10.10 19.39
N MET A 116 2.76 9.64 19.99
CA MET A 116 1.45 9.51 19.34
C MET A 116 0.81 10.87 19.01
N SER A 117 1.26 11.98 19.58
CA SER A 117 0.81 13.31 19.15
C SER A 117 1.65 13.80 17.97
N ARG A 118 2.98 13.67 18.05
CA ARG A 118 3.95 14.14 17.05
C ARG A 118 3.88 13.35 15.74
N ALA A 119 3.63 12.05 15.82
CA ALA A 119 3.49 11.21 14.65
C ALA A 119 2.31 11.61 13.76
N PHE A 120 1.27 12.21 14.36
CA PHE A 120 0.03 12.54 13.66
C PHE A 120 -0.17 14.05 13.46
N THR A 121 0.72 14.90 13.98
CA THR A 121 0.75 16.33 13.66
C THR A 121 1.62 16.59 12.43
N CYS A 122 1.02 16.60 11.23
CA CYS A 122 1.68 17.19 10.07
C CYS A 122 1.74 18.72 10.24
N ALA A 123 2.91 19.33 9.98
CA ALA A 123 3.05 20.78 9.90
C ALA A 123 2.06 21.34 8.84
N ARG A 124 0.99 21.99 9.31
CA ARG A 124 -0.06 22.58 8.47
C ARG A 124 0.55 23.63 7.54
N ARG A 125 0.64 23.33 6.23
CA ARG A 125 0.97 24.35 5.22
C ARG A 125 -0.22 25.32 5.10
N ALA A 126 0.05 26.62 5.26
CA ALA A 126 -0.93 27.70 5.38
C ALA A 126 -1.76 28.03 4.11
N GLY A 127 -1.87 27.12 3.14
CA GLY A 127 -2.44 27.44 1.82
C GLY A 127 -3.90 27.00 1.58
N LEU A 128 -4.45 26.08 2.37
CA LEU A 128 -5.70 25.38 2.07
C LEU A 128 -6.28 24.76 3.36
N GLN A 129 -6.64 25.60 4.35
CA GLN A 129 -7.29 25.09 5.57
C GLN A 129 -8.75 24.76 5.28
N ILE A 130 -9.16 23.56 5.72
CA ILE A 130 -10.57 23.15 5.71
C ILE A 130 -11.32 24.13 6.64
N PRO A 131 -12.42 24.77 6.18
CA PRO A 131 -13.19 25.69 7.00
C PRO A 131 -13.67 25.05 8.30
N ASP A 132 -13.63 25.83 9.40
CA ASP A 132 -14.11 25.40 10.72
C ASP A 132 -15.58 24.97 10.70
N GLU A 133 -16.38 25.54 9.79
CA GLU A 133 -17.78 25.15 9.58
C GLU A 133 -17.92 23.68 9.15
N ILE A 134 -16.97 23.16 8.35
CA ILE A 134 -16.97 21.75 7.93
C ILE A 134 -16.38 20.88 9.04
N LEU A 135 -15.30 21.32 9.70
CA LEU A 135 -14.64 20.54 10.74
C LEU A 135 -15.51 20.38 11.99
N ASN A 136 -16.29 21.40 12.33
CA ASN A 136 -17.11 21.45 13.54
C ASN A 136 -18.59 21.15 13.29
N ASP A 137 -18.98 20.71 12.10
CA ASP A 137 -20.35 20.26 11.81
C ASP A 137 -20.66 18.99 12.64
N PRO A 138 -21.59 19.05 13.63
CA PRO A 138 -21.85 17.92 14.52
C PRO A 138 -22.45 16.71 13.79
N LYS A 139 -23.22 16.93 12.73
CA LYS A 139 -23.83 15.85 11.95
C LYS A 139 -22.76 15.15 11.12
N LEU A 140 -21.87 15.90 10.49
CA LEU A 140 -20.77 15.32 9.73
C LEU A 140 -19.82 14.54 10.64
N GLN A 141 -19.49 15.09 11.81
CA GLN A 141 -18.68 14.38 12.81
C GLN A 141 -19.34 13.07 13.25
N HIS A 142 -20.65 13.05 13.46
CA HIS A 142 -21.37 11.83 13.81
C HIS A 142 -21.36 10.81 12.67
N ALA A 143 -21.55 11.24 11.43
CA ALA A 143 -21.52 10.37 10.26
C ALA A 143 -20.12 9.75 10.04
N VAL A 144 -19.05 10.55 10.17
CA VAL A 144 -17.66 10.06 10.03
C VAL A 144 -17.30 9.02 11.10
N LYS A 145 -17.90 9.07 12.30
CA LYS A 145 -17.67 8.06 13.36
C LYS A 145 -18.15 6.65 12.99
N GLN A 146 -18.93 6.49 11.91
CA GLN A 146 -19.29 5.18 11.40
C GLN A 146 -18.12 4.49 10.68
N LEU A 147 -17.11 5.24 10.27
CA LEU A 147 -15.88 4.72 9.68
C LEU A 147 -14.88 4.33 10.79
N PRO A 148 -14.02 3.33 10.55
CA PRO A 148 -13.08 2.86 11.56
C PRO A 148 -12.04 3.93 11.94
N GLU A 149 -11.90 4.20 13.24
CA GLU A 149 -11.07 5.30 13.78
C GLU A 149 -9.55 5.15 13.54
N ASN A 150 -9.11 3.94 13.21
CA ASN A 150 -7.72 3.64 12.90
C ASN A 150 -7.35 3.91 11.43
N TYR A 151 -8.32 4.23 10.57
CA TYR A 151 -8.12 4.61 9.17
C TYR A 151 -8.46 6.09 8.95
N ASN A 152 -7.56 6.85 8.34
CA ASN A 152 -7.84 8.23 7.98
C ASN A 152 -8.33 8.38 6.53
N PHE A 153 -9.66 8.37 6.33
CA PHE A 153 -10.28 8.57 5.01
C PHE A 153 -10.34 10.04 4.55
N GLU A 154 -9.83 10.99 5.32
CA GLU A 154 -9.81 12.43 4.98
C GLU A 154 -11.18 12.97 4.50
N ILE A 155 -12.29 12.51 5.09
CA ILE A 155 -13.66 12.84 4.64
C ILE A 155 -13.92 14.35 4.60
N TYR A 156 -13.50 15.08 5.64
CA TYR A 156 -13.65 16.54 5.70
C TYR A 156 -12.95 17.25 4.53
N LYS A 157 -11.75 16.78 4.15
CA LYS A 157 -10.99 17.32 3.01
C LYS A 157 -11.70 16.99 1.70
N THR A 158 -12.29 15.80 1.60
CA THR A 158 -13.07 15.37 0.43
C THR A 158 -14.30 16.25 0.24
N ILE A 159 -15.11 16.45 1.27
CA ILE A 159 -16.28 17.35 1.25
C ILE A 159 -15.87 18.78 0.89
N TRP A 160 -14.80 19.28 1.51
CA TRP A 160 -14.32 20.61 1.23
C TRP A 160 -13.84 20.77 -0.22
N LYS A 161 -13.12 19.78 -0.76
CA LYS A 161 -12.68 19.76 -2.17
C LYS A 161 -13.88 19.78 -3.11
N ILE A 162 -14.91 18.96 -2.84
CA ILE A 162 -16.16 18.91 -3.62
C ILE A 162 -16.84 20.27 -3.65
N LYS A 163 -17.04 20.90 -2.49
CA LYS A 163 -17.65 22.23 -2.38
C LYS A 163 -16.82 23.31 -3.08
N THR A 164 -15.50 23.28 -2.94
CA THR A 164 -14.59 24.28 -3.52
C THR A 164 -14.63 24.29 -5.05
N ILE A 165 -14.75 23.12 -5.68
CA ILE A 165 -14.82 23.03 -7.14
C ILE A 165 -16.26 22.97 -7.67
N ASN A 166 -17.27 23.04 -6.78
CA ASN A 166 -18.68 22.85 -7.09
C ASN A 166 -18.93 21.57 -7.91
N ALA A 167 -18.29 20.46 -7.51
CA ALA A 167 -18.45 19.17 -8.18
C ALA A 167 -19.91 18.73 -8.10
N LYS A 168 -20.47 18.23 -9.21
CA LYS A 168 -21.82 17.66 -9.29
C LYS A 168 -21.81 16.14 -9.31
N ARG A 169 -20.70 15.53 -9.73
CA ARG A 169 -20.51 14.08 -9.71
C ARG A 169 -19.11 13.70 -9.24
N VAL A 170 -19.06 12.74 -8.30
CA VAL A 170 -17.81 12.28 -7.69
C VAL A 170 -17.62 10.78 -7.91
N ALA A 171 -16.57 10.38 -8.62
CA ALA A 171 -16.16 8.99 -8.75
C ALA A 171 -15.30 8.58 -7.54
N LEU A 172 -15.59 7.43 -6.93
CA LEU A 172 -14.91 6.89 -5.77
C LEU A 172 -14.26 5.56 -6.14
N GLN A 173 -12.93 5.47 -6.07
CA GLN A 173 -12.17 4.26 -6.35
C GLN A 173 -11.44 3.78 -5.10
N PHE A 174 -11.60 2.50 -4.79
CA PHE A 174 -11.05 1.86 -3.60
C PHE A 174 -10.28 0.59 -3.98
N PRO A 175 -9.17 0.27 -3.28
CA PRO A 175 -8.68 -1.11 -3.26
C PRO A 175 -9.70 -2.03 -2.59
N GLU A 176 -9.60 -3.32 -2.85
CA GLU A 176 -10.54 -4.35 -2.41
C GLU A 176 -10.74 -4.32 -0.88
N GLY A 177 -9.65 -4.13 -0.11
CA GLY A 177 -9.69 -4.06 1.34
C GLY A 177 -10.38 -2.82 1.92
N LEU A 178 -10.68 -1.80 1.10
CA LEU A 178 -11.41 -0.60 1.51
C LEU A 178 -12.79 -0.48 0.86
N LEU A 179 -13.12 -1.36 -0.09
CA LEU A 179 -14.39 -1.32 -0.83
C LEU A 179 -15.61 -1.48 0.08
N LEU A 180 -15.47 -2.18 1.21
CA LEU A 180 -16.54 -2.31 2.21
C LEU A 180 -17.02 -0.97 2.79
N PHE A 181 -16.21 0.10 2.71
CA PHE A 181 -16.56 1.43 3.20
C PHE A 181 -17.17 2.32 2.11
N ALA A 182 -17.24 1.85 0.87
CA ALA A 182 -17.60 2.67 -0.28
C ALA A 182 -19.01 3.24 -0.16
N CYS A 183 -20.01 2.43 0.22
CA CYS A 183 -21.39 2.89 0.38
C CYS A 183 -21.52 3.94 1.50
N THR A 184 -20.92 3.69 2.67
CA THR A 184 -20.95 4.66 3.77
C THR A 184 -20.30 5.98 3.38
N ILE A 185 -19.15 5.95 2.68
CA ILE A 185 -18.47 7.17 2.22
C ILE A 185 -19.32 7.89 1.16
N ALA A 186 -19.95 7.15 0.25
CA ALA A 186 -20.85 7.70 -0.76
C ALA A 186 -22.06 8.39 -0.14
N ASP A 187 -22.70 7.76 0.85
CA ASP A 187 -23.83 8.35 1.58
C ASP A 187 -23.44 9.63 2.31
N ILE A 188 -22.26 9.65 2.96
CA ILE A 188 -21.74 10.87 3.60
C ILE A 188 -21.50 11.97 2.56
N ILE A 189 -20.93 11.66 1.41
CA ILE A 189 -20.69 12.68 0.37
C ILE A 189 -22.02 13.26 -0.14
N GLN A 190 -23.01 12.41 -0.42
CA GLN A 190 -24.31 12.84 -0.94
C GLN A 190 -25.15 13.61 0.09
N GLU A 191 -25.04 13.29 1.39
CA GLU A 191 -25.75 14.03 2.46
C GLU A 191 -25.16 15.43 2.68
N PHE A 192 -23.83 15.57 2.60
CA PHE A 192 -23.14 16.81 2.98
C PHE A 192 -22.70 17.68 1.79
N THR A 193 -23.03 17.29 0.55
CA THR A 193 -22.74 18.04 -0.68
C THR A 193 -23.88 17.90 -1.70
N ASP A 194 -23.92 18.75 -2.72
CA ASP A 194 -24.90 18.65 -3.82
C ASP A 194 -24.47 17.66 -4.92
N ALA A 195 -23.46 16.84 -4.66
CA ALA A 195 -22.89 15.93 -5.67
C ALA A 195 -23.51 14.54 -5.55
N ASP A 196 -23.80 13.91 -6.69
CA ASP A 196 -24.00 12.47 -6.73
C ASP A 196 -22.65 11.73 -6.72
N THR A 197 -22.69 10.43 -6.42
CA THR A 197 -21.49 9.59 -6.33
C THR A 197 -21.57 8.38 -7.26
N LEU A 198 -20.43 8.02 -7.83
CA LEU A 198 -20.22 6.79 -8.58
C LEU A 198 -19.17 5.94 -7.87
N ILE A 199 -19.51 4.71 -7.49
CA ILE A 199 -18.54 3.77 -6.92
C ILE A 199 -17.92 2.98 -8.07
N MET A 200 -16.60 3.05 -8.21
CA MET A 200 -15.83 2.29 -9.18
C MET A 200 -15.66 0.86 -8.66
N GLY A 201 -16.38 -0.09 -9.27
CA GLY A 201 -16.45 -1.49 -8.80
C GLY A 201 -15.36 -2.42 -9.36
N ASP A 202 -14.54 -1.95 -10.30
CA ASP A 202 -13.43 -2.73 -10.85
C ASP A 202 -12.25 -2.82 -9.87
N VAL A 203 -11.43 -3.86 -10.04
CA VAL A 203 -10.25 -4.13 -9.22
C VAL A 203 -9.27 -2.95 -9.21
N THR A 204 -8.65 -2.69 -8.06
CA THR A 204 -7.70 -1.58 -7.90
C THR A 204 -6.49 -2.04 -7.09
N TYR A 205 -5.52 -2.65 -7.78
CA TYR A 205 -4.31 -3.19 -7.16
C TYR A 205 -3.31 -2.16 -6.64
N GLY A 206 -3.41 -0.90 -7.04
CA GLY A 206 -2.37 0.09 -6.71
C GLY A 206 -2.57 1.46 -7.34
N ALA A 207 -1.65 2.37 -7.00
CA ALA A 207 -1.57 3.74 -7.51
C ALA A 207 -1.51 3.86 -9.05
N CYS A 208 -1.10 2.79 -9.74
CA CYS A 208 -1.06 2.71 -11.20
C CYS A 208 -2.44 2.41 -11.83
N CYS A 209 -3.43 2.00 -11.04
CA CYS A 209 -4.76 1.56 -11.51
C CYS A 209 -5.81 2.68 -11.45
N VAL A 210 -5.37 3.94 -11.51
CA VAL A 210 -6.30 5.09 -11.51
C VAL A 210 -7.15 5.03 -12.78
N ASP A 211 -8.44 4.80 -12.62
CA ASP A 211 -9.42 4.74 -13.71
C ASP A 211 -10.10 6.10 -13.95
N ASP A 212 -9.29 7.09 -14.33
CA ASP A 212 -9.77 8.42 -14.65
C ASP A 212 -10.48 8.46 -16.02
N PHE A 213 -10.23 7.48 -16.89
CA PHE A 213 -10.90 7.39 -18.19
C PHE A 213 -12.39 7.08 -18.05
N SER A 214 -12.75 6.05 -17.28
CA SER A 214 -14.16 5.71 -17.05
C SER A 214 -14.87 6.79 -16.23
N ALA A 215 -14.21 7.32 -15.19
CA ALA A 215 -14.77 8.41 -14.38
C ALA A 215 -15.12 9.63 -15.26
N LYS A 216 -14.22 10.02 -16.15
CA LYS A 216 -14.45 11.11 -17.11
C LYS A 216 -15.57 10.77 -18.10
N ALA A 217 -15.60 9.55 -18.65
CA ALA A 217 -16.63 9.13 -19.59
C ALA A 217 -18.05 9.17 -18.98
N LEU A 218 -18.15 8.94 -17.66
CA LEU A 218 -19.40 9.04 -16.90
C LEU A 218 -19.72 10.47 -16.41
N GLY A 219 -18.93 11.46 -16.80
CA GLY A 219 -19.13 12.86 -16.48
C GLY A 219 -18.81 13.22 -15.02
N ALA A 220 -17.90 12.48 -14.36
CA ALA A 220 -17.43 12.87 -13.03
C ALA A 220 -16.54 14.11 -13.11
N ASP A 221 -16.78 15.07 -12.21
CA ASP A 221 -15.97 16.28 -12.08
C ASP A 221 -14.73 16.03 -11.21
N LEU A 222 -14.88 15.12 -10.23
CA LEU A 222 -13.87 14.73 -9.27
C LEU A 222 -13.78 13.22 -9.19
N MET A 223 -12.56 12.71 -9.14
CA MET A 223 -12.28 11.33 -8.75
C MET A 223 -11.48 11.33 -7.44
N VAL A 224 -11.98 10.57 -6.46
CA VAL A 224 -11.30 10.31 -5.19
C VAL A 224 -10.73 8.90 -5.23
N HIS A 225 -9.40 8.80 -5.19
CA HIS A 225 -8.68 7.53 -5.22
C HIS A 225 -8.11 7.24 -3.82
N TYR A 226 -8.59 6.16 -3.20
CA TYR A 226 -8.24 5.78 -1.83
C TYR A 226 -7.09 4.76 -1.78
N GLY A 227 -6.33 4.80 -0.69
CA GLY A 227 -5.40 3.75 -0.27
C GLY A 227 -4.03 3.76 -0.93
N HIS A 228 -3.78 4.58 -1.95
CA HIS A 228 -2.51 4.58 -2.68
C HIS A 228 -1.92 5.98 -2.89
N SER A 229 -0.60 6.05 -3.02
CA SER A 229 0.14 7.29 -3.30
C SER A 229 -0.08 7.80 -4.73
N CYS A 230 0.30 9.05 -4.98
CA CYS A 230 0.14 9.70 -6.29
C CYS A 230 1.20 9.25 -7.31
N LEU A 231 1.26 7.96 -7.65
CA LEU A 231 2.19 7.48 -8.68
C LEU A 231 1.90 8.09 -10.05
N ILE A 232 0.61 8.23 -10.39
CA ILE A 232 0.16 8.96 -11.56
C ILE A 232 0.04 10.45 -11.19
N PRO A 233 0.81 11.34 -11.83
CA PRO A 233 0.69 12.77 -11.58
C PRO A 233 -0.69 13.30 -12.01
N ILE A 234 -1.27 14.19 -11.20
CA ILE A 234 -2.59 14.81 -11.43
C ILE A 234 -2.63 15.60 -12.76
N ASP A 235 -1.49 16.11 -13.23
CA ASP A 235 -1.41 16.78 -14.53
C ASP A 235 -1.53 15.83 -15.74
N ARG A 236 -1.53 14.51 -15.52
CA ARG A 236 -1.79 13.50 -16.56
C ARG A 236 -3.25 13.07 -16.67
N THR A 237 -4.10 13.40 -15.70
CA THR A 237 -5.55 13.09 -15.69
C THR A 237 -6.34 14.23 -16.32
N GLU A 238 -6.16 14.42 -17.62
CA GLU A 238 -6.74 15.56 -18.35
C GLU A 238 -8.27 15.50 -18.42
N GLY A 239 -8.92 16.54 -17.89
CA GLY A 239 -10.37 16.71 -17.95
C GLY A 239 -11.15 16.14 -16.77
N ILE A 240 -10.47 15.74 -15.70
CA ILE A 240 -11.09 15.39 -14.41
C ILE A 240 -10.19 15.84 -13.25
N GLN A 241 -10.77 16.33 -12.15
CA GLN A 241 -10.00 16.65 -10.96
C GLN A 241 -9.70 15.37 -10.18
N MET A 242 -8.49 15.26 -9.62
CA MET A 242 -8.09 14.12 -8.79
C MET A 242 -7.88 14.54 -7.34
N LEU A 243 -8.35 13.69 -6.43
CA LEU A 243 -8.01 13.74 -5.01
C LEU A 243 -7.50 12.36 -4.58
N TYR A 244 -6.24 12.30 -4.16
CA TYR A 244 -5.69 11.09 -3.54
C TYR A 244 -5.87 11.16 -2.02
N VAL A 245 -6.36 10.06 -1.46
CA VAL A 245 -6.47 9.85 -0.01
C VAL A 245 -5.67 8.60 0.32
N PHE A 246 -4.55 8.76 1.01
CA PHE A 246 -3.61 7.66 1.22
C PHE A 246 -4.08 6.63 2.24
N VAL A 247 -4.99 7.03 3.12
CA VAL A 247 -5.52 6.21 4.22
C VAL A 247 -4.41 5.75 5.16
N ASP A 248 -3.91 6.71 5.95
CA ASP A 248 -2.94 6.45 7.03
C ASP A 248 -3.56 5.54 8.09
N ILE A 249 -2.81 4.52 8.52
CA ILE A 249 -3.25 3.49 9.46
C ILE A 249 -2.48 3.63 10.78
N LYS A 250 -3.22 3.75 11.88
CA LYS A 250 -2.63 3.80 13.23
C LYS A 250 -2.11 2.44 13.67
N ILE A 251 -0.91 2.43 14.24
CA ILE A 251 -0.23 1.22 14.75
C ILE A 251 0.36 1.48 16.14
N ASP A 252 0.74 0.40 16.82
CA ASP A 252 1.48 0.47 18.09
C ASP A 252 2.95 0.82 17.85
N LEU A 253 3.24 2.13 17.86
CA LEU A 253 4.58 2.68 17.61
C LEU A 253 5.61 2.21 18.65
N VAL A 254 5.23 2.14 19.93
CA VAL A 254 6.16 1.76 20.99
C VAL A 254 6.55 0.30 20.88
N HIS A 255 5.61 -0.59 20.56
CA HIS A 255 5.96 -1.98 20.31
C HIS A 255 6.97 -2.12 19.17
N PHE A 256 6.77 -1.40 18.06
CA PHE A 256 7.72 -1.44 16.94
C PHE A 256 9.10 -0.88 17.31
N LEU A 257 9.14 0.25 18.01
CA LEU A 257 10.39 0.87 18.51
C LEU A 257 11.20 -0.10 19.38
N GLU A 258 10.56 -0.69 20.38
CA GLU A 258 11.21 -1.62 21.32
C GLU A 258 11.61 -2.92 20.62
N THR A 259 10.84 -3.38 19.63
CA THR A 259 11.21 -4.52 18.80
C THR A 259 12.51 -4.26 18.04
N VAL A 260 12.69 -3.08 17.44
CA VAL A 260 13.96 -2.73 16.78
C VAL A 260 15.10 -2.68 17.80
N ARG A 261 14.88 -2.04 18.95
CA ARG A 261 15.89 -1.94 20.02
C ARG A 261 16.35 -3.28 20.56
N TYR A 262 15.42 -4.23 20.68
CA TYR A 262 15.71 -5.56 21.18
C TYR A 262 16.54 -6.40 20.21
N ASN A 263 16.33 -6.23 18.90
CA ASN A 263 16.90 -7.11 17.88
C ASN A 263 18.21 -6.59 17.25
N PHE A 264 18.55 -5.31 17.43
CA PHE A 264 19.73 -4.71 16.80
C PHE A 264 20.59 -3.92 17.79
N ASP A 265 21.90 -4.15 17.73
CA ASP A 265 22.89 -3.41 18.52
C ASP A 265 22.93 -1.93 18.13
N LYS A 266 23.11 -1.08 19.13
CA LYS A 266 23.29 0.37 18.92
C LYS A 266 24.49 0.64 18.00
N GLY A 267 24.35 1.63 17.14
CA GLY A 267 25.34 1.97 16.10
C GLY A 267 25.18 1.19 14.80
N SER A 268 24.31 0.16 14.74
CA SER A 268 23.98 -0.54 13.50
C SER A 268 23.44 0.41 12.42
N HIS A 269 23.72 0.11 11.15
CA HIS A 269 23.20 0.87 10.02
C HIS A 269 21.93 0.24 9.45
N LEU A 270 20.79 0.82 9.81
CA LEU A 270 19.47 0.27 9.52
C LEU A 270 18.78 1.07 8.42
N ALA A 271 18.28 0.39 7.40
CA ALA A 271 17.41 0.97 6.38
C ALA A 271 15.94 0.71 6.72
N PHE A 272 15.11 1.74 6.64
CA PHE A 272 13.68 1.65 6.96
C PHE A 272 12.82 1.95 5.74
N VAL A 273 11.88 1.05 5.45
CA VAL A 273 10.92 1.17 4.35
C VAL A 273 9.53 0.69 4.76
N SER A 274 8.51 1.08 4.00
CA SER A 274 7.11 0.75 4.23
C SER A 274 6.27 1.03 2.98
N THR A 275 4.97 0.73 3.06
CA THR A 275 3.94 1.20 2.12
C THR A 275 3.36 2.53 2.58
N ILE A 276 2.67 3.23 1.68
CA ILE A 276 2.14 4.58 1.95
C ILE A 276 1.28 4.66 3.22
N GLN A 277 0.56 3.59 3.57
CA GLN A 277 -0.35 3.56 4.73
C GLN A 277 0.36 3.64 6.08
N PHE A 278 1.66 3.34 6.16
CA PHE A 278 2.44 3.42 7.41
C PHE A 278 3.69 4.33 7.30
N VAL A 279 3.89 5.03 6.18
CA VAL A 279 5.07 5.92 6.00
C VAL A 279 5.13 7.00 7.09
N THR A 280 4.00 7.56 7.51
CA THR A 280 3.96 8.54 8.60
C THR A 280 4.51 7.95 9.90
N ALA A 281 3.99 6.78 10.30
CA ALA A 281 4.46 6.05 11.46
C ALA A 281 5.96 5.69 11.37
N LEU A 282 6.41 5.22 10.20
CA LEU A 282 7.82 4.91 9.94
C LEU A 282 8.72 6.13 10.17
N GLN A 283 8.34 7.28 9.63
CA GLN A 283 9.11 8.52 9.73
C GLN A 283 9.27 8.97 11.18
N SER A 284 8.21 8.85 11.99
CA SER A 284 8.24 9.19 13.42
C SER A 284 9.20 8.29 14.20
N ILE A 285 9.11 6.98 13.98
CA ILE A 285 10.01 6.00 14.61
C ILE A 285 11.46 6.23 14.24
N VAL A 286 11.72 6.52 12.96
CA VAL A 286 13.06 6.84 12.48
C VAL A 286 13.66 8.05 13.21
N GLN A 287 12.87 9.10 13.51
CA GLN A 287 13.43 10.25 14.24
C GLN A 287 13.93 9.87 15.63
N GLU A 288 13.20 9.00 16.34
CA GLU A 288 13.59 8.54 17.67
C GLU A 288 14.85 7.65 17.62
N LEU A 289 14.93 6.77 16.62
CA LEU A 289 16.03 5.82 16.46
C LEU A 289 17.34 6.44 15.98
N LYS A 290 17.33 7.65 15.39
CA LYS A 290 18.54 8.34 14.91
C LYS A 290 19.60 8.59 15.97
N SER A 291 19.20 8.68 17.24
CA SER A 291 20.13 8.88 18.35
C SER A 291 20.90 7.61 18.73
N GLU A 292 20.41 6.44 18.32
CA GLU A 292 20.93 5.13 18.72
C GLU A 292 21.49 4.33 17.53
N TYR A 293 21.05 4.62 16.30
CA TYR A 293 21.37 3.89 15.08
C TYR A 293 21.81 4.83 13.96
N MET A 294 22.63 4.34 13.03
CA MET A 294 22.79 4.99 11.73
C MET A 294 21.55 4.65 10.90
N VAL A 295 20.75 5.64 10.52
CA VAL A 295 19.45 5.39 9.87
C VAL A 295 19.46 5.86 8.41
N THR A 296 19.09 4.96 7.50
CA THR A 296 18.80 5.27 6.10
C THR A 296 17.30 5.18 5.85
N VAL A 297 16.70 6.23 5.30
CA VAL A 297 15.34 6.20 4.77
C VAL A 297 15.41 6.52 3.28
N PRO A 298 15.46 5.50 2.41
CA PRO A 298 15.71 5.70 0.99
C PRO A 298 14.49 6.30 0.29
N GLN A 299 14.67 6.84 -0.91
CA GLN A 299 13.55 7.40 -1.69
C GLN A 299 13.75 7.10 -3.18
N ALA A 300 12.75 6.46 -3.79
CA ALA A 300 12.64 6.34 -5.25
C ALA A 300 11.56 7.31 -5.75
N LYS A 301 11.97 8.48 -6.26
CA LYS A 301 11.02 9.52 -6.69
C LYS A 301 10.15 9.02 -7.86
N PRO A 302 8.82 9.22 -7.83
CA PRO A 302 8.10 10.25 -7.06
C PRO A 302 7.60 9.85 -5.67
N LEU A 303 7.89 8.63 -5.21
CA LEU A 303 7.42 8.14 -3.90
C LEU A 303 7.99 8.95 -2.75
N SER A 304 7.32 8.89 -1.60
CA SER A 304 7.78 9.53 -0.36
C SER A 304 9.03 8.83 0.18
N PRO A 305 9.88 9.51 0.98
CA PRO A 305 10.98 8.82 1.65
C PRO A 305 10.46 7.67 2.52
N GLY A 306 11.09 6.50 2.39
CA GLY A 306 10.70 5.26 3.07
C GLY A 306 9.57 4.52 2.38
N GLU A 307 8.94 5.07 1.35
CA GLU A 307 7.88 4.40 0.61
C GLU A 307 8.46 3.53 -0.51
N ILE A 308 7.97 2.30 -0.62
CA ILE A 308 8.27 1.37 -1.72
C ILE A 308 7.00 0.81 -2.35
N LEU A 309 7.09 0.46 -3.64
CA LEU A 309 6.05 -0.25 -4.39
C LEU A 309 6.59 -1.59 -4.89
N GLY A 310 5.70 -2.52 -5.25
CA GLY A 310 6.11 -3.80 -5.84
C GLY A 310 6.83 -3.67 -7.20
N CYS A 311 6.75 -2.51 -7.84
CA CYS A 311 7.36 -2.18 -9.13
C CYS A 311 8.41 -1.06 -9.05
N THR A 312 8.72 -0.57 -7.84
CA THR A 312 9.61 0.57 -7.63
C THR A 312 10.25 0.46 -6.25
N SER A 313 11.53 0.12 -6.23
CA SER A 313 12.31 0.01 -5.01
C SER A 313 13.72 0.61 -5.18
N PRO A 314 14.21 1.36 -4.19
CA PRO A 314 15.52 2.00 -4.27
C PRO A 314 16.66 1.00 -4.04
N LYS A 315 17.84 1.31 -4.61
CA LYS A 315 19.10 0.69 -4.20
C LYS A 315 19.57 1.28 -2.89
N LEU A 316 20.06 0.43 -2.00
CA LEU A 316 20.54 0.79 -0.67
C LEU A 316 22.08 0.90 -0.67
N PRO A 317 22.65 1.73 0.22
CA PRO A 317 24.08 1.73 0.49
C PRO A 317 24.58 0.35 0.95
N LYS A 318 25.82 -0.01 0.57
CA LYS A 318 26.41 -1.33 0.86
C LYS A 318 26.74 -1.55 2.35
N ASP A 319 26.84 -0.47 3.12
CA ASP A 319 27.14 -0.47 4.55
C ASP A 319 25.90 -0.67 5.43
N VAL A 320 24.70 -0.69 4.84
CA VAL A 320 23.45 -1.04 5.55
C VAL A 320 23.53 -2.50 6.02
N SER A 321 23.42 -2.69 7.33
CA SER A 321 23.49 -4.00 7.98
C SER A 321 22.16 -4.74 7.99
N ALA A 322 21.03 -4.02 7.98
CA ALA A 322 19.71 -4.62 7.89
C ALA A 322 18.69 -3.68 7.25
N LEU A 323 17.76 -4.28 6.50
CA LEU A 323 16.57 -3.65 5.96
C LEU A 323 15.36 -4.02 6.83
N ILE A 324 14.65 -3.02 7.33
CA ILE A 324 13.44 -3.20 8.15
C ILE A 324 12.25 -2.65 7.37
N TYR A 325 11.33 -3.53 7.01
CA TYR A 325 10.06 -3.20 6.39
C TYR A 325 8.93 -3.19 7.43
N LEU A 326 8.23 -2.07 7.53
CA LEU A 326 7.01 -1.92 8.31
C LEU A 326 5.80 -2.17 7.40
N GLY A 327 5.04 -3.21 7.64
CA GLY A 327 3.82 -3.50 6.91
C GLY A 327 3.49 -4.98 6.87
N ASP A 328 2.27 -5.27 6.43
CA ASP A 328 1.83 -6.63 6.17
C ASP A 328 2.24 -7.10 4.77
N GLY A 329 2.08 -8.41 4.55
CA GLY A 329 2.40 -9.06 3.28
C GLY A 329 3.89 -9.05 2.92
N ARG A 330 4.20 -9.71 1.81
CA ARG A 330 5.58 -9.82 1.29
C ARG A 330 5.77 -9.13 -0.06
N PHE A 331 4.70 -8.81 -0.78
CA PHE A 331 4.76 -8.23 -2.12
C PHE A 331 5.69 -7.01 -2.21
N HIS A 332 5.48 -5.98 -1.39
CA HIS A 332 6.33 -4.78 -1.41
C HIS A 332 7.76 -5.06 -0.93
N LEU A 333 7.90 -5.84 0.13
CA LEU A 333 9.19 -6.23 0.69
C LEU A 333 10.05 -7.00 -0.32
N GLU A 334 9.48 -7.97 -1.03
CA GLU A 334 10.18 -8.75 -2.04
C GLU A 334 10.78 -7.86 -3.13
N SER A 335 10.10 -6.78 -3.52
CA SER A 335 10.63 -5.86 -4.53
C SER A 335 11.96 -5.22 -4.10
N ILE A 336 12.06 -4.78 -2.85
CA ILE A 336 13.31 -4.20 -2.35
C ILE A 336 14.36 -5.27 -2.04
N MET A 337 13.96 -6.49 -1.68
CA MET A 337 14.87 -7.63 -1.53
C MET A 337 15.49 -8.02 -2.87
N ILE A 338 14.69 -8.09 -3.95
CA ILE A 338 15.19 -8.35 -5.31
C ILE A 338 16.17 -7.24 -5.75
N SER A 339 15.88 -5.98 -5.40
CA SER A 339 16.77 -4.86 -5.72
C SER A 339 18.04 -4.81 -4.87
N ASN A 340 18.09 -5.53 -3.75
CA ASN A 340 19.18 -5.49 -2.76
C ASN A 340 19.39 -6.89 -2.13
N PRO A 341 19.75 -7.92 -2.93
CA PRO A 341 19.70 -9.32 -2.49
C PRO A 341 20.66 -9.67 -1.34
N GLU A 342 21.73 -8.89 -1.18
CA GLU A 342 22.76 -9.12 -0.16
C GLU A 342 22.40 -8.58 1.23
N ILE A 343 21.37 -7.75 1.35
CA ILE A 343 21.03 -7.08 2.61
C ILE A 343 20.03 -7.93 3.40
N PRO A 344 20.32 -8.31 4.66
CA PRO A 344 19.37 -9.01 5.52
C PRO A 344 18.07 -8.20 5.68
N ALA A 345 16.94 -8.80 5.29
CA ALA A 345 15.64 -8.15 5.34
C ALA A 345 14.79 -8.69 6.49
N TYR A 346 14.07 -7.78 7.15
CA TYR A 346 13.16 -8.07 8.24
C TYR A 346 11.81 -7.40 7.99
N ARG A 347 10.74 -8.05 8.41
CA ARG A 347 9.37 -7.55 8.35
C ARG A 347 8.81 -7.41 9.74
N TYR A 348 8.27 -6.24 10.04
CA TYR A 348 7.39 -6.04 11.17
C TYR A 348 5.96 -5.91 10.67
N ASP A 349 5.12 -6.87 11.03
CA ASP A 349 3.69 -6.83 10.75
C ASP A 349 2.98 -6.10 11.91
N PRO A 350 2.41 -4.90 11.69
CA PRO A 350 1.81 -4.12 12.76
C PRO A 350 0.50 -4.69 13.31
N TYR A 351 -0.15 -5.61 12.58
CA TYR A 351 -1.41 -6.21 13.01
C TYR A 351 -1.15 -7.41 13.92
N SER A 352 -0.28 -8.33 13.48
CA SER A 352 0.09 -9.52 14.27
C SER A 352 1.20 -9.25 15.28
N LYS A 353 1.87 -8.09 15.20
CA LYS A 353 3.04 -7.70 16.01
C LYS A 353 4.22 -8.67 15.87
N VAL A 354 4.27 -9.39 14.75
CA VAL A 354 5.35 -10.34 14.46
C VAL A 354 6.50 -9.61 13.78
N PHE A 355 7.72 -9.85 14.28
CA PHE A 355 8.96 -9.44 13.65
C PHE A 355 9.71 -10.66 13.12
N SER A 356 9.79 -10.79 11.80
CA SER A 356 10.38 -11.94 11.13
C SER A 356 11.57 -11.53 10.26
N ARG A 357 12.58 -12.40 10.20
CA ARG A 357 13.59 -12.34 9.15
C ARG A 357 13.02 -12.96 7.88
N GLU A 358 13.17 -12.27 6.76
CA GLU A 358 12.56 -12.63 5.49
C GLU A 358 13.64 -13.01 4.48
N HIS A 359 13.37 -14.03 3.67
CA HIS A 359 14.29 -14.56 2.66
C HIS A 359 13.62 -14.58 1.29
N TYR A 360 14.36 -14.24 0.25
CA TYR A 360 13.91 -14.33 -1.13
C TYR A 360 14.90 -15.15 -1.93
N ASP A 361 14.39 -16.13 -2.67
CA ASP A 361 15.20 -17.04 -3.47
C ASP A 361 15.54 -16.38 -4.81
N THR A 362 16.50 -15.46 -4.77
CA THR A 362 16.94 -14.69 -5.94
C THR A 362 17.52 -15.59 -7.02
N GLU A 363 18.26 -16.64 -6.65
CA GLU A 363 18.85 -17.60 -7.59
C GLU A 363 17.78 -18.36 -8.34
N LYS A 364 16.77 -18.90 -7.64
CA LYS A 364 15.64 -19.57 -8.27
C LYS A 364 14.83 -18.63 -9.15
N MET A 365 14.58 -17.41 -8.68
CA MET A 365 13.90 -16.40 -9.49
C MET A 365 14.69 -16.14 -10.78
N HIS A 366 16.00 -15.89 -10.71
CA HIS A 366 16.85 -15.68 -11.88
C HIS A 366 16.84 -16.87 -12.83
N ALA A 367 16.95 -18.10 -12.32
CA ALA A 367 16.90 -19.31 -13.14
C ALA A 367 15.59 -19.40 -13.94
N ILE A 368 14.45 -19.20 -13.26
CA ILE A 368 13.12 -19.20 -13.88
C ILE A 368 13.00 -18.12 -14.95
N ARG A 369 13.44 -16.89 -14.64
CA ARG A 369 13.33 -15.75 -15.58
C ARG A 369 14.25 -15.92 -16.79
N GLN A 370 15.49 -16.39 -16.59
CA GLN A 370 16.42 -16.68 -17.69
C GLN A 370 15.92 -17.82 -18.56
N GLU A 371 15.31 -18.87 -18.00
CA GLU A 371 14.68 -19.92 -18.79
C GLU A 371 13.54 -19.37 -19.66
N ALA A 372 12.67 -18.52 -19.11
CA ALA A 372 11.60 -17.87 -19.87
C ALA A 372 12.16 -17.02 -21.02
N ILE A 373 13.21 -16.25 -20.78
CA ILE A 373 13.92 -15.47 -21.82
C ILE A 373 14.51 -16.38 -22.89
N ASN A 374 15.19 -17.45 -22.50
CA ASN A 374 15.82 -18.41 -23.42
C ASN A 374 14.80 -19.18 -24.28
N ARG A 375 13.61 -19.43 -23.76
CA ARG A 375 12.49 -19.98 -24.54
C ARG A 375 11.96 -18.94 -25.52
N ALA A 376 11.74 -17.71 -25.07
CA ALA A 376 11.21 -16.63 -25.89
C ALA A 376 12.17 -16.20 -27.02
N SER A 377 13.48 -16.20 -26.78
CA SER A 377 14.50 -15.83 -27.78
C SER A 377 14.52 -16.76 -29.00
N LYS A 378 13.94 -17.97 -28.89
CA LYS A 378 13.77 -18.93 -30.00
C LYS A 378 12.44 -18.75 -30.75
N GLY A 379 11.51 -17.94 -30.22
CA GLY A 379 10.17 -17.74 -30.77
C GLY A 379 10.14 -16.82 -31.99
N ARG A 380 9.21 -17.04 -32.92
CA ARG A 380 9.08 -16.25 -34.15
C ARG A 380 7.97 -15.22 -34.06
N LYS A 381 6.88 -15.54 -33.36
CA LYS A 381 5.67 -14.72 -33.26
C LYS A 381 5.36 -14.36 -31.80
N PHE A 382 5.28 -13.06 -31.53
CA PHE A 382 5.10 -12.52 -30.18
C PHE A 382 3.72 -11.88 -30.01
N GLY A 383 3.07 -12.16 -28.88
CA GLY A 383 1.91 -11.41 -28.45
C GLY A 383 2.35 -10.27 -27.54
N ILE A 384 2.04 -9.02 -27.90
CA ILE A 384 2.31 -7.86 -27.05
C ILE A 384 1.02 -7.50 -26.32
N ILE A 385 1.02 -7.57 -25.00
CA ILE A 385 -0.11 -7.21 -24.16
C ILE A 385 0.05 -5.75 -23.73
N LEU A 386 -0.92 -4.90 -24.02
CA LEU A 386 -1.02 -3.57 -23.43
C LEU A 386 -2.08 -3.61 -22.32
N GLY A 387 -1.63 -3.38 -21.08
CA GLY A 387 -2.51 -3.29 -19.91
C GLY A 387 -3.45 -2.09 -20.02
N THR A 388 -4.74 -2.31 -19.83
CA THR A 388 -5.80 -1.28 -19.88
C THR A 388 -6.44 -0.99 -18.53
N LEU A 389 -6.01 -1.69 -17.47
CA LEU A 389 -6.42 -1.37 -16.11
C LEU A 389 -5.75 -0.08 -15.65
N GLY A 390 -6.57 0.97 -15.52
CA GLY A 390 -6.12 2.33 -15.22
C GLY A 390 -4.99 2.78 -16.13
N ARG A 391 -3.79 2.97 -15.56
CA ARG A 391 -2.60 3.51 -16.24
C ARG A 391 -1.38 2.60 -16.13
N GLN A 392 -1.59 1.30 -15.93
CA GLN A 392 -0.50 0.31 -15.93
C GLN A 392 0.19 0.20 -17.30
N GLY A 393 -0.59 0.26 -18.39
CA GLY A 393 -0.05 0.19 -19.74
C GLY A 393 0.57 1.50 -20.19
N SER A 394 1.57 1.39 -21.07
CA SER A 394 2.23 2.54 -21.69
C SER A 394 2.26 2.37 -23.21
N PRO A 395 1.48 3.18 -23.96
CA PRO A 395 1.53 3.17 -25.42
C PRO A 395 2.94 3.42 -25.97
N LYS A 396 3.76 4.21 -25.27
CA LYS A 396 5.14 4.49 -25.70
C LYS A 396 6.05 3.27 -25.58
N ILE A 397 5.90 2.50 -24.50
CA ILE A 397 6.64 1.23 -24.36
C ILE A 397 6.12 0.22 -25.40
N LEU A 398 4.81 0.19 -25.64
CA LEU A 398 4.24 -0.64 -26.72
C LEU A 398 4.90 -0.32 -28.07
N GLU A 399 4.94 0.94 -28.48
CA GLU A 399 5.59 1.33 -29.73
C GLU A 399 7.09 0.95 -29.75
N HIS A 400 7.80 1.17 -28.65
CA HIS A 400 9.20 0.75 -28.54
C HIS A 400 9.39 -0.76 -28.75
N ILE A 401 8.57 -1.60 -28.10
CA ILE A 401 8.65 -3.06 -28.23
C ILE A 401 8.27 -3.50 -29.65
N LYS A 402 7.25 -2.88 -30.27
CA LYS A 402 6.87 -3.14 -31.67
C LYS A 402 8.03 -2.87 -32.63
N GLU A 403 8.72 -1.74 -32.46
CA GLU A 403 9.91 -1.38 -33.25
C GLU A 403 11.02 -2.43 -33.09
N LYS A 404 11.30 -2.87 -31.86
CA LYS A 404 12.35 -3.86 -31.59
C LYS A 404 12.06 -5.23 -32.15
N ILE A 405 10.82 -5.71 -32.02
CA ILE A 405 10.42 -6.99 -32.63
C ILE A 405 10.53 -6.91 -34.16
N THR A 406 10.08 -5.80 -34.76
CA THR A 406 10.19 -5.58 -36.22
C THR A 406 11.65 -5.58 -36.68
N GLN A 407 12.54 -4.87 -35.98
CA GLN A 407 13.98 -4.80 -36.28
C GLN A 407 14.66 -6.17 -36.20
N SER A 408 14.16 -7.06 -35.34
CA SER A 408 14.66 -8.43 -35.22
C SER A 408 14.13 -9.41 -36.29
N GLY A 409 13.29 -8.93 -37.23
CA GLY A 409 12.68 -9.76 -38.27
C GLY A 409 11.62 -10.73 -37.75
N ARG A 410 11.03 -10.46 -36.58
CA ARG A 410 10.03 -11.31 -35.92
C ARG A 410 8.63 -10.72 -36.08
N GLU A 411 7.62 -11.57 -35.99
CA GLU A 411 6.22 -11.17 -36.11
C GLU A 411 5.64 -10.81 -34.75
N TYR A 412 4.65 -9.90 -34.73
CA TYR A 412 3.88 -9.64 -33.53
C TYR A 412 2.42 -9.29 -33.82
N PHE A 413 1.60 -9.39 -32.78
CA PHE A 413 0.27 -8.81 -32.72
C PHE A 413 0.05 -8.18 -31.33
N VAL A 414 -0.92 -7.29 -31.22
CA VAL A 414 -1.21 -6.55 -29.98
C VAL A 414 -2.55 -7.00 -29.40
N VAL A 415 -2.60 -7.24 -28.10
CA VAL A 415 -3.81 -7.56 -27.34
C VAL A 415 -3.98 -6.56 -26.22
N LEU A 416 -5.19 -6.03 -26.07
CA LEU A 416 -5.56 -5.15 -24.95
C LEU A 416 -6.24 -5.99 -23.87
N LEU A 417 -5.76 -5.89 -22.63
CA LEU A 417 -6.32 -6.62 -21.49
C LEU A 417 -6.36 -5.72 -20.27
N SER A 418 -7.46 -5.69 -19.53
CA SER A 418 -7.51 -5.06 -18.21
C SER A 418 -6.71 -5.91 -17.23
N GLU A 419 -7.08 -7.18 -17.14
CA GLU A 419 -6.43 -8.19 -16.33
C GLU A 419 -5.86 -9.32 -17.20
N ILE A 420 -4.71 -9.85 -16.79
CA ILE A 420 -3.93 -10.84 -17.54
C ILE A 420 -4.04 -12.19 -16.83
N PHE A 421 -4.81 -13.11 -17.43
CA PHE A 421 -5.05 -14.44 -16.88
C PHE A 421 -4.48 -15.54 -17.76
N PRO A 422 -3.88 -16.60 -17.19
CA PRO A 422 -3.35 -17.74 -17.95
C PRO A 422 -4.36 -18.35 -18.92
N GLN A 423 -5.59 -18.59 -18.45
CA GLN A 423 -6.66 -19.22 -19.22
C GLN A 423 -7.09 -18.38 -20.43
N LYS A 424 -6.96 -17.04 -20.34
CA LYS A 424 -7.28 -16.16 -21.46
C LYS A 424 -6.17 -16.16 -22.51
N LEU A 425 -4.90 -16.20 -22.07
CA LEU A 425 -3.77 -16.25 -22.98
C LEU A 425 -3.60 -17.60 -23.67
N SER A 426 -3.98 -18.72 -23.02
CA SER A 426 -3.90 -20.06 -23.61
C SER A 426 -4.84 -20.26 -24.81
N LEU A 427 -5.87 -19.41 -24.96
CA LEU A 427 -6.76 -19.41 -26.14
C LEU A 427 -6.05 -18.96 -27.42
N PHE A 428 -4.93 -18.23 -27.31
CA PHE A 428 -4.13 -17.83 -28.47
C PHE A 428 -3.06 -18.89 -28.71
N THR A 429 -3.32 -19.78 -29.68
CA THR A 429 -2.41 -20.91 -29.95
C THR A 429 -1.23 -20.55 -30.85
N ASP A 430 -1.39 -19.54 -31.70
CA ASP A 430 -0.37 -19.06 -32.66
C ASP A 430 0.47 -17.92 -32.05
N VAL A 431 1.15 -18.25 -30.95
CA VAL A 431 2.07 -17.37 -30.21
C VAL A 431 3.18 -18.18 -29.55
N ASP A 432 4.41 -17.68 -29.66
CA ASP A 432 5.58 -18.34 -29.09
C ASP A 432 5.93 -17.80 -27.70
N ALA A 433 5.75 -16.50 -27.49
CA ALA A 433 5.95 -15.83 -26.21
C ALA A 433 5.13 -14.53 -26.11
N TRP A 434 4.88 -14.12 -24.87
CA TRP A 434 4.15 -12.91 -24.52
C TRP A 434 5.07 -11.85 -23.93
N VAL A 435 4.79 -10.60 -24.25
CA VAL A 435 5.41 -9.43 -23.62
C VAL A 435 4.33 -8.58 -23.00
N GLN A 436 4.38 -8.40 -21.68
CA GLN A 436 3.40 -7.60 -20.97
C GLN A 436 3.88 -6.18 -20.71
N VAL A 437 3.24 -5.22 -21.39
CA VAL A 437 3.34 -3.79 -21.11
C VAL A 437 2.22 -3.42 -20.12
N ALA A 438 2.38 -3.85 -18.87
CA ALA A 438 1.43 -3.70 -17.76
C ALA A 438 2.18 -3.70 -16.40
N CYS A 439 1.61 -4.32 -15.35
CA CYS A 439 2.29 -4.53 -14.08
C CYS A 439 3.53 -5.45 -14.23
N PRO A 440 4.76 -5.00 -13.88
CA PRO A 440 5.97 -5.79 -14.06
C PRO A 440 6.05 -7.02 -13.15
N ARG A 441 5.30 -7.04 -12.04
CA ARG A 441 5.29 -8.17 -11.10
C ARG A 441 4.61 -9.42 -11.63
N LEU A 442 3.71 -9.29 -12.61
CA LEU A 442 3.01 -10.43 -13.21
C LEU A 442 3.95 -11.46 -13.83
N SER A 443 5.02 -11.03 -14.52
CA SER A 443 5.99 -11.99 -15.07
C SER A 443 6.87 -12.63 -14.00
N ILE A 444 7.20 -11.89 -12.93
CA ILE A 444 8.05 -12.37 -11.83
C ILE A 444 7.29 -13.39 -10.96
N ASP A 445 6.09 -13.01 -10.50
CA ASP A 445 5.33 -13.78 -9.52
C ASP A 445 4.50 -14.90 -10.17
N TRP A 446 3.93 -14.62 -11.35
CA TRP A 446 2.95 -15.48 -12.01
C TRP A 446 3.44 -16.08 -13.32
N GLY A 447 4.67 -15.77 -13.75
CA GLY A 447 5.17 -16.18 -15.07
C GLY A 447 5.14 -17.69 -15.35
N MET A 448 5.23 -18.52 -14.30
CA MET A 448 5.15 -19.99 -14.40
C MET A 448 3.73 -20.52 -14.55
N ALA A 449 2.71 -19.71 -14.28
CA ALA A 449 1.31 -20.09 -14.47
C ALA A 449 0.89 -20.07 -15.96
N PHE A 450 1.71 -19.51 -16.84
CA PHE A 450 1.43 -19.38 -18.27
C PHE A 450 2.16 -20.47 -19.08
N ASP A 451 1.45 -21.11 -20.00
CA ASP A 451 2.01 -22.14 -20.88
C ASP A 451 3.16 -21.59 -21.75
N LYS A 452 2.98 -20.38 -22.26
CA LYS A 452 3.96 -19.64 -23.06
C LYS A 452 4.71 -18.65 -22.17
N PRO A 453 6.02 -18.40 -22.40
CA PRO A 453 6.78 -17.44 -21.61
C PRO A 453 6.08 -16.07 -21.57
N LEU A 454 5.85 -15.55 -20.36
CA LEU A 454 5.39 -14.18 -20.13
C LEU A 454 6.57 -13.33 -19.68
N LEU A 455 6.94 -12.34 -20.48
CA LEU A 455 8.08 -11.46 -20.24
C LEU A 455 7.65 -10.04 -19.91
N SER A 456 8.41 -9.37 -19.04
CA SER A 456 8.38 -7.91 -18.91
C SER A 456 9.06 -7.24 -20.12
N PRO A 457 8.91 -5.91 -20.31
CA PRO A 457 9.59 -5.20 -21.39
C PRO A 457 11.12 -5.24 -21.26
N TYR A 458 11.66 -5.29 -20.03
CA TYR A 458 13.09 -5.48 -19.79
C TYR A 458 13.55 -6.84 -20.33
N GLU A 459 12.89 -7.91 -19.91
CA GLU A 459 13.24 -9.28 -20.30
C GLU A 459 13.08 -9.52 -21.80
N MET A 460 12.09 -8.89 -22.43
CA MET A 460 11.97 -8.89 -23.89
C MET A 460 13.17 -8.21 -24.56
N SER A 461 13.64 -7.10 -24.01
CA SER A 461 14.83 -6.40 -24.52
C SER A 461 16.09 -7.29 -24.40
N VAL A 462 16.16 -8.14 -23.37
CA VAL A 462 17.21 -9.16 -23.23
C VAL A 462 17.02 -10.28 -24.25
N ALA A 463 15.80 -10.80 -24.43
CA ALA A 463 15.50 -11.87 -25.38
C ALA A 463 15.77 -11.51 -26.85
N LEU A 464 15.74 -10.22 -27.18
CA LEU A 464 16.07 -9.66 -28.50
C LEU A 464 17.52 -9.15 -28.61
N ASP A 465 18.39 -9.48 -27.66
CA ASP A 465 19.79 -9.03 -27.61
C ASP A 465 19.98 -7.50 -27.70
N ASN A 466 19.00 -6.73 -27.23
CA ASN A 466 19.09 -5.26 -27.20
C ASN A 466 19.78 -4.75 -25.93
N VAL A 467 19.74 -5.53 -24.85
CA VAL A 467 20.29 -5.20 -23.54
C VAL A 467 20.82 -6.48 -22.90
N SER A 468 21.94 -6.41 -22.19
CA SER A 468 22.46 -7.54 -21.43
C SER A 468 21.61 -7.83 -20.18
N TRP A 469 21.57 -9.11 -19.78
CA TRP A 469 21.05 -9.50 -18.46
C TRP A 469 21.83 -8.78 -17.35
N GLN A 470 21.12 -8.29 -16.33
CA GLN A 470 21.69 -7.60 -15.19
C GLN A 470 21.83 -8.55 -14.01
N GLU A 471 22.98 -8.48 -13.32
CA GLU A 471 23.25 -9.28 -12.12
C GLU A 471 22.25 -9.01 -11.00
N VAL A 472 21.79 -7.75 -10.85
CA VAL A 472 20.68 -7.40 -9.96
C VAL A 472 19.48 -7.11 -10.83
N TYR A 473 18.41 -7.87 -10.64
CA TYR A 473 17.19 -7.71 -11.45
C TYR A 473 16.58 -6.31 -11.23
N PRO A 474 16.26 -5.58 -12.31
CA PRO A 474 15.77 -4.21 -12.19
C PRO A 474 14.33 -4.18 -11.63
N MET A 475 14.16 -3.53 -10.48
CA MET A 475 12.85 -3.34 -9.82
C MET A 475 12.37 -1.89 -9.82
N ASP A 476 12.89 -1.07 -10.73
CA ASP A 476 12.53 0.33 -10.84
C ASP A 476 11.97 0.67 -12.23
N PHE A 477 10.66 0.47 -12.37
CA PHE A 477 9.94 0.68 -13.62
C PHE A 477 9.31 2.08 -13.73
N TYR A 478 9.18 2.78 -12.60
CA TYR A 478 8.47 4.06 -12.49
C TYR A 478 9.27 5.18 -11.80
N ALA A 479 10.51 4.99 -11.34
CA ALA A 479 11.26 6.12 -10.86
C ALA A 479 11.63 7.09 -11.97
N ASN A 480 11.94 8.31 -11.54
CA ASN A 480 12.46 9.35 -12.42
C ASN A 480 13.84 8.97 -12.98
N ASP A 481 14.64 8.21 -12.26
CA ASP A 481 15.96 7.80 -12.72
C ASP A 481 15.80 6.50 -13.51
N SER A 482 15.29 6.64 -14.73
CA SER A 482 14.96 5.55 -15.66
C SER A 482 16.11 4.57 -15.84
N LEU A 483 15.84 3.28 -15.67
CA LEU A 483 16.81 2.20 -15.90
C LEU A 483 17.03 1.87 -17.38
N GLY A 484 16.28 2.49 -18.30
CA GLY A 484 16.39 2.25 -19.73
C GLY A 484 15.10 2.51 -20.51
N PRO A 485 15.12 2.38 -21.85
CA PRO A 485 13.97 2.62 -22.71
C PRO A 485 12.80 1.66 -22.47
N TRP A 486 12.96 0.60 -21.68
CA TRP A 486 11.86 -0.29 -21.28
C TRP A 486 11.07 0.20 -20.05
N THR A 487 11.41 1.38 -19.49
CA THR A 487 10.73 1.97 -18.33
C THR A 487 9.81 3.13 -18.73
N VAL A 488 8.77 3.39 -17.93
CA VAL A 488 7.71 4.36 -18.27
C VAL A 488 8.24 5.78 -18.26
N ASN A 489 9.15 6.08 -17.34
CA ASN A 489 9.68 7.43 -17.13
C ASN A 489 11.01 7.70 -17.86
N ASN A 490 11.38 6.89 -18.86
CA ASN A 490 12.51 7.18 -19.74
C ASN A 490 12.35 8.55 -20.42
N GLU A 491 13.44 9.29 -20.62
CA GLU A 491 13.39 10.63 -21.23
C GLU A 491 12.74 10.61 -22.62
N LYS A 492 13.01 9.59 -23.43
CA LYS A 492 12.36 9.41 -24.75
C LYS A 492 10.85 9.21 -24.63
N HIS A 493 10.39 8.75 -23.47
CA HIS A 493 8.98 8.46 -23.18
C HIS A 493 8.30 9.61 -22.42
N ARG A 494 9.03 10.61 -21.92
CA ARG A 494 8.39 11.75 -21.26
C ARG A 494 7.73 12.66 -22.31
N PRO A 495 6.54 13.23 -22.03
CA PRO A 495 6.03 14.32 -22.85
C PRO A 495 7.03 15.50 -22.78
N VAL A 496 7.25 16.18 -23.90
CA VAL A 496 8.08 17.38 -23.94
C VAL A 496 7.47 18.41 -22.99
N ARG A 497 8.16 18.71 -21.88
CA ARG A 497 7.71 19.76 -20.96
C ARG A 497 7.66 21.08 -21.73
N LYS A 498 6.47 21.58 -22.05
CA LYS A 498 6.30 22.99 -22.39
C LYS A 498 6.81 23.77 -21.18
N LYS A 499 7.90 24.54 -21.35
CA LYS A 499 8.36 25.47 -20.31
C LYS A 499 7.13 26.29 -19.91
N ARG A 500 6.74 26.25 -18.63
CA ARG A 500 5.77 27.20 -18.09
C ARG A 500 6.34 28.59 -18.39
N THR A 501 5.74 29.30 -19.33
CA THR A 501 5.93 30.73 -19.47
C THR A 501 5.54 31.31 -18.12
N LYS A 502 6.50 31.90 -17.40
CA LYS A 502 6.17 32.71 -16.24
C LYS A 502 5.24 33.80 -16.77
N VAL A 503 3.94 33.68 -16.48
CA VAL A 503 3.02 34.80 -16.66
C VAL A 503 3.54 35.87 -15.70
N PRO A 504 4.00 37.04 -16.18
CA PRO A 504 4.37 38.12 -15.29
C PRO A 504 3.09 38.51 -14.55
N ILE A 505 3.10 38.38 -13.23
CA ILE A 505 2.08 39.01 -12.40
C ILE A 505 2.32 40.51 -12.57
N GLN A 506 1.48 41.17 -13.38
CA GLN A 506 1.40 42.63 -13.37
C GLN A 506 0.93 43.03 -11.99
N LYS A 507 1.82 43.68 -11.21
CA LYS A 507 1.39 44.45 -10.06
C LYS A 507 0.70 45.69 -10.61
N ASP A 508 -0.63 45.71 -10.53
CA ASP A 508 -1.38 46.93 -10.71
C ASP A 508 -1.12 47.84 -9.49
N ASP A 509 -0.16 48.75 -9.64
CA ASP A 509 0.06 49.88 -8.74
C ASP A 509 -1.08 50.90 -8.90
N LYS A 510 -2.26 50.58 -8.36
CA LYS A 510 -3.32 51.57 -8.11
C LYS A 510 -4.17 51.17 -6.90
N PHE A 511 -3.69 51.46 -5.69
CA PHE A 511 -4.54 51.99 -4.63
C PHE A 511 -3.66 52.80 -3.66
N SER A 512 -3.83 54.11 -3.74
CA SER A 512 -3.15 55.14 -2.98
C SER A 512 -3.48 55.10 -1.49
N ASP A 513 -2.47 55.43 -0.69
CA ASP A 513 -2.50 55.83 0.70
C ASP A 513 -3.76 56.59 1.12
N LYS A 514 -4.40 56.13 2.20
CA LYS A 514 -4.92 57.00 3.27
C LYS A 514 -5.27 56.20 4.52
N GLN A 515 -4.77 56.70 5.64
CA GLN A 515 -5.15 56.43 7.03
C GLN A 515 -4.73 55.08 7.62
N THR A 516 -3.62 55.09 8.36
CA THR A 516 -3.60 54.82 9.81
C THR A 516 -2.27 55.31 10.38
N SER A 517 -2.21 56.61 10.66
CA SER A 517 -1.37 57.14 11.75
C SER A 517 -2.12 56.84 13.05
N ASP A 518 -1.59 55.91 13.85
CA ASP A 518 -1.54 55.96 15.31
C ASP A 518 -1.25 54.55 15.84
N VAL A 519 -0.54 54.50 16.97
CA VAL A 519 -0.14 53.30 17.72
C VAL A 519 1.14 52.60 17.24
N LYS A 520 2.26 53.34 17.26
CA LYS A 520 3.56 52.79 17.67
C LYS A 520 4.33 53.81 18.50
N GLN A 521 3.90 53.98 19.75
CA GLN A 521 4.72 54.62 20.78
C GLN A 521 4.47 53.95 22.13
N SER A 522 5.08 52.79 22.33
CA SER A 522 5.48 52.29 23.64
C SER A 522 6.32 51.03 23.48
N CYS A 523 7.41 50.97 24.27
CA CYS A 523 8.28 49.82 24.50
C CYS A 523 9.50 49.68 23.57
N SER A 524 10.33 50.72 23.57
CA SER A 524 11.79 50.56 23.65
C SER A 524 12.23 50.94 25.07
N ASN A 525 12.63 49.96 25.89
CA ASN A 525 13.58 50.08 26.99
C ASN A 525 13.66 48.75 27.76
N ALA A 526 14.62 47.88 27.42
CA ALA A 526 15.44 47.12 28.37
C ALA A 526 16.35 46.14 27.62
N CYS A 527 17.59 46.09 28.09
CA CYS A 527 18.59 45.04 27.89
C CYS A 527 19.49 45.11 26.64
N SER A 528 20.43 46.04 26.74
CA SER A 528 21.83 45.88 26.31
C SER A 528 22.47 44.65 26.96
N THR A 529 22.97 43.71 26.15
CA THR A 529 24.21 42.88 26.29
C THR A 529 24.01 41.50 25.67
N CYS A 530 24.46 41.31 24.42
CA CYS A 530 25.11 40.07 23.96
C CYS A 530 25.64 40.29 22.54
N ASP A 531 26.98 40.41 22.45
CA ASP A 531 27.75 40.30 21.22
C ASP A 531 27.68 38.86 20.72
N CYS A 532 27.24 38.64 19.48
CA CYS A 532 27.54 37.43 18.72
C CYS A 532 28.04 37.84 17.34
N ASN A 533 29.36 37.99 17.28
CA ASN A 533 30.13 38.27 16.09
C ASN A 533 29.89 37.20 15.02
N LYS A 534 29.82 37.69 13.78
CA LYS A 534 29.94 36.93 12.54
C LYS A 534 31.30 36.26 12.48
N THR A 535 31.33 34.99 12.10
CA THR A 535 32.50 34.40 11.45
C THR A 535 32.04 33.63 10.22
N GLN A 536 32.40 34.18 9.07
CA GLN A 536 32.53 33.44 7.82
C GLN A 536 33.76 32.53 7.91
N VAL A 537 33.73 31.43 7.14
CA VAL A 537 34.75 30.95 6.19
C VAL A 537 34.87 29.42 6.23
N THR A 538 34.95 28.87 5.00
CA THR A 538 35.26 27.51 4.52
C THR A 538 34.23 26.41 4.67
#